data_AF-A0A7W7QWD4-F1
#
_entry.id   AF-A0A7W7QWD4-F1
#
_cell.length_a   1.000
_cell.length_b   1.000
_cell.length_c   1.000
_cell.angle_alpha   90.00
_cell.angle_beta   90.00
_cell.angle_gamma   90.00
#
_symmetry.space_group_name_H-M   'P 1'
#
loop_
_entity.id
_entity.type
_entity.pdbx_description
1 polymer ?
#
loop_
_entity_poly.entity_id
_entity_poly.type
_entity_poly.pdbx_seq_one_letter_code
_entity_poly.pdbx_strand_id
1 'polypeptide(L)' 'MTTKFLVILTLSVPRSSGGSQQATLARVVPVEPGTTRADLLTWALGKLPDLRGGDILFFSAEPNTLPAWPEVQG' A
#
# COMPACT_ATOMS: atom_id res chain seq x y z
N MET A 1 8.66 -9.12 -18.27
CA MET A 1 7.26 -9.11 -17.82
C MET A 1 7.16 -8.18 -16.62
N THR A 2 6.20 -7.26 -16.63
CA THR A 2 5.98 -6.33 -15.51
C THR A 2 5.04 -7.00 -14.50
N THR A 3 5.51 -7.19 -13.27
CA THR A 3 4.68 -7.76 -12.19
C THR A 3 3.75 -6.68 -11.65
N LYS A 4 2.55 -7.03 -11.19
CA LYS A 4 1.61 -6.09 -10.55
C LYS A 4 1.55 -6.37 -9.07
N PHE A 5 1.62 -5.33 -8.25
CA PHE A 5 1.48 -5.42 -6.79
C PHE A 5 0.24 -4.66 -6.33
N LEU A 6 -0.52 -5.24 -5.40
CA LEU A 6 -1.52 -4.51 -4.63
C LEU A 6 -0.81 -3.81 -3.46
N VAL A 7 -0.75 -2.49 -3.53
CA VAL A 7 -0.15 -1.63 -2.50
C VAL A 7 -1.26 -0.99 -1.69
N ILE A 8 -1.21 -1.20 -0.37
CA ILE A 8 -2.12 -0.61 0.61
C ILE A 8 -1.29 0.12 1.65
N LEU A 9 -1.60 1.39 1.90
CA LEU A 9 -0.97 2.22 2.93
C LEU A 9 -2.04 2.97 3.70
N THR A 10 -2.06 2.84 5.02
CA THR A 10 -2.87 3.66 5.92
C THR A 10 -1.97 4.53 6.77
N LEU A 11 -2.21 5.85 6.75
CA LEU A 11 -1.52 6.85 7.55
C LEU A 11 -2.47 7.52 8.53
N SER A 12 -1.91 8.03 9.64
CA SER A 12 -2.61 8.85 10.63
C SER A 12 -1.76 10.04 11.06
N VAL A 13 -2.32 11.24 11.06
CA VAL A 13 -1.70 12.43 11.67
C VAL A 13 -2.62 12.99 12.77
N PRO A 14 -2.09 13.43 13.92
CA PRO A 14 -2.87 14.15 14.91
C PRO A 14 -3.33 15.50 14.35
N ARG A 15 -4.55 15.94 14.71
CA ARG A 15 -5.04 17.28 14.37
C ARG A 15 -4.94 18.22 15.56
N SER A 16 -4.62 19.48 15.30
CA SER A 16 -4.54 20.53 16.33
C SER A 16 -5.87 20.79 17.03
N SER A 17 -7.00 20.51 16.38
CA SER A 17 -8.35 20.58 16.96
C SER A 17 -8.70 19.42 17.90
N GLY A 18 -7.77 18.48 18.11
CA GLY A 18 -8.05 17.18 18.73
C GLY A 18 -8.42 16.11 17.69
N GLY A 19 -8.15 14.84 18.02
CA GLY A 19 -8.38 13.68 17.16
C GLY A 19 -7.25 13.41 16.16
N SER A 20 -7.53 12.55 15.17
CA SER A 20 -6.59 12.22 14.08
C SER A 20 -7.25 12.32 12.71
N GLN A 21 -6.47 12.69 11.71
CA GLN A 21 -6.82 12.53 10.31
C GLN A 21 -6.16 11.26 9.79
N GLN A 22 -6.97 10.41 9.17
CA GLN A 22 -6.48 9.16 8.59
C GLN A 22 -6.84 9.09 7.11
N ALA A 23 -6.00 8.43 6.33
CA ALA A 23 -6.37 8.01 4.99
C ALA A 23 -5.70 6.69 4.62
N THR A 24 -6.39 5.96 3.75
CA THR A 24 -5.89 4.72 3.16
C THR A 24 -5.77 4.88 1.66
N LEU A 25 -4.56 4.63 1.15
CA LEU A 25 -4.30 4.40 -0.26
C LEU A 25 -4.41 2.89 -0.52
N ALA A 26 -5.16 2.49 -1.55
CA ALA A 26 -5.16 1.13 -2.08
C ALA A 26 -5.10 1.18 -3.61
N ARG A 27 -4.03 0.65 -4.21
CA ARG A 27 -3.78 0.71 -5.66
C ARG A 27 -3.02 -0.53 -6.16
N VAL A 28 -3.35 -0.96 -7.37
CA VAL A 28 -2.53 -1.91 -8.11
C VAL A 28 -1.45 -1.14 -8.87
N VAL A 29 -0.19 -1.51 -8.65
CA VAL A 29 0.99 -0.82 -9.18
C VAL A 29 1.79 -1.79 -10.05
N PRO A 30 2.05 -1.49 -11.33
CA PRO A 30 3.02 -2.22 -12.14
C PRO A 30 4.43 -1.92 -11.63
N VAL A 31 5.26 -2.96 -11.47
CA VAL A 31 6.63 -2.84 -10.96
C VAL A 31 7.64 -3.43 -11.92
N GLU A 32 8.78 -2.76 -12.03
CA GLU A 32 9.93 -3.24 -12.80
C GLU A 32 10.73 -4.27 -12.00
N PRO A 33 11.46 -5.18 -12.66
CA PRO A 33 12.40 -6.09 -11.98
C PRO A 33 13.37 -5.32 -11.08
N GLY A 34 13.57 -5.82 -9.86
CA GLY A 34 14.42 -5.16 -8.86
C GLY A 34 13.73 -4.09 -8.01
N THR A 35 12.47 -3.72 -8.30
CA THR A 35 11.68 -2.85 -7.42
C THR A 35 11.53 -3.50 -6.05
N THR A 36 11.89 -2.77 -4.99
CA THR A 36 11.83 -3.26 -3.62
C THR A 36 10.52 -2.88 -2.94
N ARG A 37 10.21 -3.55 -1.82
CA ARG A 37 9.09 -3.17 -0.95
C ARG A 37 9.25 -1.75 -0.39
N ALA A 38 10.49 -1.29 -0.17
CA ALA A 38 10.78 0.07 0.28
C ALA A 38 10.50 1.12 -0.80
N ASP A 39 10.76 0.80 -2.06
CA ASP A 39 10.41 1.69 -3.18
C ASP A 39 8.90 1.88 -3.28
N LEU A 40 8.13 0.81 -3.09
CA LEU A 40 6.66 0.86 -3.08
C LEU A 40 6.11 1.66 -1.90
N LEU A 41 6.72 1.54 -0.71
CA LEU A 41 6.36 2.39 0.43
C LEU A 41 6.64 3.86 0.13
N THR A 42 7.82 4.17 -0.40
CA THR A 42 8.21 5.54 -0.79
C THR A 42 7.23 6.12 -1.81
N TRP A 43 6.88 5.32 -2.83
CA TRP A 43 5.88 5.70 -3.83
C TRP A 43 4.51 5.98 -3.18
N ALA A 44 4.06 5.11 -2.27
CA ALA A 44 2.76 5.24 -1.60
C ALA A 44 2.68 6.47 -0.70
N LEU A 45 3.74 6.74 0.08
CA LEU A 45 3.87 7.97 0.89
C LEU A 45 3.78 9.22 0.00
N GLY A 46 4.34 9.16 -1.21
CA GLY A 46 4.24 10.24 -2.20
C GLY A 46 2.82 10.53 -2.70
N LYS A 47 1.84 9.65 -2.46
CA LYS A 47 0.43 9.83 -2.88
C LYS A 47 -0.47 10.44 -1.80
N LEU A 48 0.01 10.57 -0.57
CA LEU A 48 -0.74 11.14 0.56
C LEU A 48 -0.01 12.37 1.13
N PRO A 49 0.16 13.46 0.34
CA PRO A 49 0.96 14.61 0.75
C PRO A 49 0.41 15.31 2.01
N ASP A 50 -0.91 15.30 2.19
CA ASP A 50 -1.58 15.95 3.34
C ASP A 50 -1.37 15.20 4.66
N LEU A 51 -0.81 14.00 4.61
CA LEU A 51 -0.51 13.15 5.77
C LEU A 51 1.01 12.95 5.95
N ARG A 52 1.84 13.79 5.32
CA ARG A 52 3.30 13.75 5.51
C ARG A 52 3.65 13.91 6.99
N GLY A 53 4.55 13.03 7.46
CA GLY A 53 4.94 12.98 8.87
C GLY A 53 3.96 12.22 9.78
N GLY A 54 2.90 11.62 9.21
CA GLY A 54 1.99 10.76 9.94
C GLY A 54 2.54 9.36 10.22
N ASP A 55 1.97 8.73 11.24
CA ASP A 55 2.28 7.36 11.61
C ASP A 55 1.73 6.39 10.57
N ILE A 56 2.52 5.39 10.20
CA ILE A 56 2.06 4.27 9.39
C ILE A 56 1.29 3.33 10.29
N LEU A 57 -0.03 3.28 10.11
CA LEU A 57 -0.89 2.33 10.81
C LEU A 57 -0.90 0.95 10.13
N PHE A 58 -0.78 0.94 8.80
CA PHE A 58 -0.75 -0.29 8.02
C PHE A 58 -0.01 -0.08 6.71
N PHE A 59 0.81 -1.05 6.31
CA PHE A 59 1.39 -1.09 4.98
C PHE A 59 1.51 -2.53 4.47
N SER A 60 0.96 -2.77 3.28
CA SER A 60 1.06 -4.02 2.55
C SER A 60 1.41 -3.76 1.09
N ALA A 61 2.22 -4.65 0.51
CA ALA A 61 2.62 -4.60 -0.87
C ALA A 61 2.85 -6.04 -1.34
N GLU A 62 1.79 -6.66 -1.87
CA GLU A 62 1.78 -8.07 -2.24
C GLU A 62 1.54 -8.23 -3.75
N PRO A 63 2.01 -9.31 -4.39
CA PRO A 63 1.65 -9.62 -5.77
C PRO A 63 0.12 -9.60 -5.96
N ASN A 64 -0.35 -8.89 -6.99
CA ASN A 64 -1.77 -8.80 -7.32
C ASN A 64 -2.22 -10.04 -8.12
N THR A 65 -2.08 -11.20 -7.51
CA THR A 65 -2.46 -12.50 -8.05
C THR A 65 -3.17 -13.28 -6.97
N LEU A 66 -4.33 -13.85 -7.30
CA LEU A 66 -4.96 -14.81 -6.40
C LEU A 66 -4.09 -16.07 -6.35
N PRO A 67 -3.90 -16.69 -5.18
CA PRO A 67 -3.36 -18.05 -5.15
C PRO A 67 -4.27 -18.94 -6.00
N ALA A 68 -3.68 -19.85 -6.77
CA ALA A 68 -4.47 -20.86 -7.47
C ALA A 68 -5.30 -21.61 -6.41
N TRP A 69 -6.62 -21.49 -6.49
CA TRP A 69 -7.50 -22.26 -5.62
C TRP A 69 -7.30 -23.73 -6.00
N PRO A 70 -6.98 -24.64 -5.07
CA PRO A 70 -6.94 -26.06 -5.41
C PRO A 70 -8.34 -26.42 -5.90
N GLU A 71 -8.44 -26.89 -7.15
CA GLU A 71 -9.71 -27.39 -7.69
C GLU A 71 -10.25 -28.41 -6.71
N VAL A 72 -11.40 -28.11 -6.11
CA VAL A 72 -12.11 -29.08 -5.28
C VAL A 72 -12.56 -30.16 -6.26
N GLN A 73 -11.84 -31.28 -6.29
CA GLN A 73 -12.26 -32.47 -7.03
C GLN A 73 -13.56 -32.95 -6.38
N GLY A 74 -14.69 -32.59 -7.02
CA GLY A 74 -16.01 -33.12 -6.72
C GLY A 74 -16.27 -34.42 -7.46
#